data_AF-A0A6G2QX32-F1
#
_entry.id   AF-A0A6G2QX32-F1
#
_cell.length_a   1.000
_cell.length_b   1.000
_cell.length_c   1.000
_cell.angle_alpha   90.00
_cell.angle_beta   90.00
_cell.angle_gamma   90.00
#
_symmetry.space_group_name_H-M   'P 1'
#
loop_
_entity.id
_entity.type
_entity.pdbx_description
1 polymer ?
#
loop_
_entity_poly.entity_id
_entity_poly.type
_entity_poly.pdbx_seq_one_letter_code
_entity_poly.pdbx_strand_id
1 'polypeptide(L)'
;MSEDEKTPARQIITDYAQSHFRYFRTADGTVYAQRNGHPVARPIRSQGTTGSHRQELMVGLFRDGIGVFNGTAMKEALDLIEALALTEDVQPVHIRVAPGFDGATWLDLGRSDGQSVRIHPTGWDIRTPDPREVCWRRTQLTGQLPLPAKDTNGKGIDLLMRLCNFATAETECLAIAWLIGCLGPSVPVPAPFLTGPQGAGKSTGGRMLVRIIEGMTGDLRRAP
;
A
#
# COMPACT_ATOMS: atom_id res chain seq x y z
N MET A 1 51.82 -10.70 10.27
CA MET A 1 50.42 -10.95 10.70
C MET A 1 49.61 -9.84 10.08
N SER A 2 48.91 -10.14 8.98
CA SER A 2 48.12 -9.16 8.24
C SER A 2 47.05 -8.59 9.17
N GLU A 3 46.95 -7.25 9.23
CA GLU A 3 45.78 -6.59 9.78
C GLU A 3 44.55 -7.22 9.12
N ASP A 4 43.65 -7.78 9.92
CA ASP A 4 42.33 -8.19 9.45
C ASP A 4 41.72 -7.00 8.71
N GLU A 5 41.64 -7.12 7.39
CA GLU A 5 41.03 -6.13 6.52
C GLU A 5 39.52 -6.16 6.81
N LYS A 6 39.12 -5.45 7.87
CA LYS A 6 37.73 -5.39 8.32
C LYS A 6 36.89 -4.90 7.15
N THR A 7 35.93 -5.73 6.75
CA THR A 7 34.99 -5.40 5.68
C THR A 7 34.38 -4.02 5.96
N PRO A 8 34.45 -3.08 4.98
CA PRO A 8 33.92 -1.74 5.19
C PRO A 8 32.44 -1.77 5.57
N ALA A 9 32.04 -0.92 6.52
CA ALA A 9 30.65 -0.82 6.97
C ALA A 9 29.65 -0.65 5.81
N ARG A 10 30.00 0.19 4.82
CA ARG A 10 29.22 0.37 3.59
C ARG A 10 28.94 -0.96 2.88
N GLN A 11 29.95 -1.81 2.77
CA GLN A 11 29.83 -3.12 2.11
C GLN A 11 28.91 -4.04 2.90
N ILE A 12 29.11 -4.17 4.22
CA ILE A 12 28.24 -4.98 5.08
C ILE A 12 26.76 -4.57 4.97
N ILE A 13 26.48 -3.27 5.03
CA ILE A 13 25.11 -2.73 4.92
C ILE A 13 24.54 -3.02 3.53
N THR A 14 25.32 -2.82 2.46
CA THR A 14 24.87 -2.99 1.07
C THR A 14 24.61 -4.47 0.75
N ASP A 15 25.45 -5.38 1.25
CA ASP A 15 25.30 -6.82 1.06
C ASP A 15 24.04 -7.33 1.79
N TYR A 16 23.81 -6.90 3.04
CA TYR A 16 22.58 -7.18 3.76
C TYR A 16 21.35 -6.59 3.04
N ALA A 17 21.46 -5.35 2.55
CA ALA A 17 20.38 -4.72 1.80
C ALA A 17 19.98 -5.54 0.56
N GLN A 18 20.94 -6.03 -0.22
CA GLN A 18 20.69 -6.80 -1.44
C GLN A 18 20.17 -8.21 -1.16
N SER A 19 20.54 -8.84 -0.04
CA SER A 19 20.04 -10.16 0.31
C SER A 19 18.59 -10.14 0.85
N HIS A 20 18.18 -9.04 1.49
CA HIS A 20 16.87 -8.94 2.14
C HIS A 20 15.84 -8.08 1.38
N PHE A 21 16.27 -7.30 0.40
CA PHE A 21 15.41 -6.39 -0.34
C PHE A 21 15.71 -6.49 -1.83
N ARG A 22 14.67 -6.31 -2.64
CA ARG A 22 14.82 -5.92 -4.04
C ARG A 22 14.70 -4.41 -4.17
N TYR A 23 15.42 -3.87 -5.15
CA TYR A 23 15.40 -2.46 -5.50
C TYR A 23 14.92 -2.31 -6.93
N PHE A 24 14.17 -1.26 -7.19
CA PHE A 24 13.64 -0.95 -8.52
C PHE A 24 13.33 0.54 -8.60
N ARG A 25 13.08 1.01 -9.82
CA ARG A 25 12.68 2.39 -10.07
C ARG A 25 11.27 2.48 -10.57
N THR A 26 10.63 3.61 -10.30
CA THR A 26 9.39 3.98 -10.98
C THR A 26 9.72 4.84 -12.21
N ALA A 27 8.74 5.04 -13.10
CA ALA A 27 8.94 5.80 -14.34
C ALA A 27 9.37 7.27 -14.10
N ASP A 28 9.10 7.82 -12.92
CA ASP A 28 9.54 9.17 -12.52
C ASP A 28 10.99 9.21 -11.97
N GLY A 29 11.67 8.06 -11.95
CA GLY A 29 13.04 7.92 -11.46
C GLY A 29 13.16 7.68 -9.95
N THR A 30 12.07 7.69 -9.19
CA THR A 30 12.12 7.41 -7.74
C THR A 30 12.52 5.96 -7.50
N VAL A 31 13.55 5.77 -6.67
CA VAL A 31 14.03 4.44 -6.26
C VAL A 31 13.26 3.94 -5.03
N TYR A 32 12.79 2.70 -5.12
CA TYR A 32 12.10 2.00 -4.06
C TYR A 32 12.86 0.76 -3.61
N ALA A 33 12.73 0.47 -2.32
CA ALA A 33 13.15 -0.77 -1.70
C ALA A 33 11.92 -1.58 -1.31
N GLN A 34 11.87 -2.86 -1.64
CA GLN A 34 10.83 -3.78 -1.19
C GLN A 34 11.48 -4.96 -0.50
N ARG A 35 11.08 -5.22 0.75
CA ARG A 35 11.55 -6.39 1.49
C ARG A 35 11.11 -7.68 0.80
N ASN A 36 12.02 -8.63 0.66
CA ASN A 36 11.74 -9.92 0.05
C ASN A 36 10.60 -10.63 0.81
N GLY A 37 9.60 -11.10 0.07
CA GLY A 37 8.40 -11.75 0.63
C GLY A 37 7.33 -10.80 1.18
N HIS A 38 7.51 -9.48 1.11
CA HIS A 38 6.52 -8.51 1.55
C HIS A 38 6.13 -7.56 0.39
N PRO A 39 4.84 -7.27 0.17
CA PRO A 39 4.41 -6.59 -1.06
C PRO A 39 4.57 -5.07 -1.01
N VAL A 40 4.85 -4.49 0.17
CA VAL A 40 4.99 -3.04 0.34
C VAL A 40 6.41 -2.58 0.07
N ALA A 41 6.55 -1.62 -0.83
CA ALA A 41 7.78 -0.91 -1.09
C ALA A 41 7.82 0.46 -0.42
N ARG A 42 9.03 0.90 -0.11
CA ARG A 42 9.33 2.19 0.53
C ARG A 42 10.32 2.96 -0.34
N PRO A 43 10.11 4.27 -0.55
CA PRO A 43 11.11 5.06 -1.25
C PRO A 43 12.40 5.09 -0.44
N ILE A 44 13.55 5.02 -1.11
CA ILE A 44 14.87 5.14 -0.47
C ILE A 44 14.98 6.49 0.26
N ARG A 45 14.54 7.55 -0.44
CA ARG A 45 14.48 8.92 0.08
C ARG A 45 13.04 9.24 0.48
N SER A 46 12.71 9.08 1.77
CA SER A 46 11.38 9.43 2.29
C SER A 46 11.38 10.80 2.97
N GLN A 47 10.45 11.68 2.58
CA GLN A 47 10.07 12.88 3.33
C GLN A 47 8.85 12.53 4.20
N GLY A 48 9.05 12.07 5.44
CA GLY A 48 7.94 11.72 6.33
C GLY A 48 8.28 10.81 7.52
N THR A 49 7.43 10.83 8.54
CA THR A 49 7.61 10.12 9.81
C THR A 49 6.96 8.73 9.81
N THR A 50 7.80 7.74 10.13
CA THR A 50 7.52 6.31 10.39
C THR A 50 7.56 5.38 9.18
N GLY A 51 8.57 4.50 9.16
CA GLY A 51 8.71 3.42 8.18
C GLY A 51 9.51 3.84 6.95
N SER A 52 10.67 4.47 7.10
CA SER A 52 11.60 4.64 5.99
C SER A 52 12.39 3.35 5.74
N HIS A 53 12.88 3.15 4.51
CA HIS A 53 13.79 2.03 4.20
C HIS A 53 15.01 2.01 5.12
N ARG A 54 15.58 3.19 5.41
CA ARG A 54 16.70 3.35 6.36
C ARG A 54 16.37 2.76 7.74
N GLN A 55 15.19 3.05 8.28
CA GLN A 55 14.76 2.50 9.57
C GLN A 55 14.58 0.99 9.51
N GLU A 56 14.02 0.47 8.42
CA GLU A 56 13.82 -0.97 8.23
C GLU A 56 15.16 -1.72 8.14
N LEU A 57 16.14 -1.17 7.42
CA LEU A 57 17.51 -1.71 7.38
C LEU A 57 18.17 -1.70 8.75
N MET A 58 18.10 -0.58 9.49
CA MET A 58 18.70 -0.49 10.83
C MET A 58 18.11 -1.51 11.80
N VAL A 59 16.79 -1.71 11.75
CA VAL A 59 16.10 -2.70 12.58
C VAL A 59 16.50 -4.12 12.16
N GLY A 60 16.61 -4.41 10.86
CA GLY A 60 17.04 -5.71 10.35
C GLY A 60 18.47 -6.05 10.77
N LEU A 61 19.43 -5.18 10.46
CA LEU A 61 20.84 -5.34 10.82
C LEU A 61 21.04 -5.58 12.32
N PHE A 62 20.28 -4.89 13.17
CA PHE A 62 20.33 -5.09 14.61
C PHE A 62 19.72 -6.44 15.04
N ARG A 63 18.54 -6.78 14.52
CA ARG A 63 17.82 -8.03 14.88
C ARG A 63 18.57 -9.28 14.45
N ASP A 64 19.24 -9.21 13.30
CA ASP A 64 19.98 -10.33 12.74
C ASP A 64 21.42 -10.40 13.30
N GLY A 65 21.77 -9.54 14.26
CA GLY A 65 23.06 -9.58 14.96
C GLY A 65 24.25 -9.04 14.15
N ILE A 66 24.02 -8.39 13.01
CA ILE A 66 25.05 -7.82 12.14
C ILE A 66 25.69 -6.57 12.79
N GLY A 67 24.88 -5.77 13.48
CA GLY A 67 25.35 -4.66 14.31
C GLY A 67 24.65 -3.33 14.04
N VAL A 68 25.17 -2.30 14.71
CA VAL A 68 24.67 -0.91 14.60
C VAL A 68 25.71 -0.07 13.86
N PHE A 69 25.26 0.61 12.81
CA PHE A 69 26.13 1.43 11.96
C PHE A 69 25.83 2.91 12.15
N ASN A 70 26.85 3.75 12.01
CA ASN A 70 26.70 5.19 12.11
C ASN A 70 25.95 5.78 10.90
N GLY A 71 25.52 7.04 11.02
CA GLY A 71 24.75 7.72 9.97
C GLY A 71 25.48 7.87 8.65
N THR A 72 26.80 8.05 8.67
CA THR A 72 27.63 8.21 7.47
C THR A 72 27.68 6.93 6.65
N ALA A 73 27.99 5.80 7.29
CA ALA A 73 28.03 4.49 6.63
C ALA A 73 26.66 4.11 6.05
N MET A 74 25.57 4.39 6.78
CA MET A 74 24.21 4.18 6.28
C MET A 74 23.91 5.04 5.05
N LYS A 75 24.33 6.31 5.05
CA LYS A 75 24.15 7.20 3.91
C LYS A 75 24.92 6.70 2.69
N GLU A 76 26.20 6.38 2.85
CA GLU A 76 27.03 5.87 1.75
C GLU A 76 26.49 4.58 1.14
N ALA A 77 25.97 3.67 1.97
CA ALA A 77 25.34 2.44 1.49
C ALA A 77 24.05 2.73 0.71
N LEU A 78 23.18 3.62 1.22
CA LEU A 78 21.94 4.01 0.54
C LEU A 78 22.21 4.76 -0.78
N ASP A 79 23.23 5.63 -0.82
CA ASP A 79 23.64 6.34 -2.04
C ASP A 79 24.16 5.33 -3.09
N LEU A 80 24.92 4.30 -2.67
CA LEU A 80 25.33 3.22 -3.56
C LEU A 80 24.15 2.39 -4.06
N ILE A 81 23.23 1.98 -3.19
CA ILE A 81 22.02 1.23 -3.56
C ILE A 81 21.18 2.01 -4.57
N GLU A 82 21.02 3.32 -4.36
CA GLU A 82 20.29 4.19 -5.28
C GLU A 82 20.99 4.27 -6.65
N ALA A 83 22.32 4.31 -6.68
CA ALA A 83 23.10 4.26 -7.93
C ALA A 83 22.98 2.89 -8.62
N LEU A 84 23.01 1.77 -7.88
CA LEU A 84 22.83 0.42 -8.42
C LEU A 84 21.42 0.24 -9.01
N ALA A 85 20.40 0.84 -8.40
CA ALA A 85 19.05 0.81 -8.93
C ALA A 85 18.92 1.48 -10.31
N LEU A 86 19.94 2.25 -10.77
CA LEU A 86 19.96 2.80 -12.12
C LEU A 86 20.04 1.75 -13.23
N THR A 87 20.44 0.53 -12.91
CA THR A 87 20.48 -0.60 -13.86
C THR A 87 19.34 -1.60 -13.64
N GLU A 88 18.50 -1.40 -12.63
CA GLU A 88 17.37 -2.26 -12.30
C GLU A 88 16.11 -1.91 -13.11
N ASP A 89 15.17 -2.86 -13.12
CA ASP A 89 13.89 -2.76 -13.80
C ASP A 89 13.05 -1.56 -13.32
N VAL A 90 12.24 -1.05 -14.25
CA VAL A 90 11.24 -0.03 -13.96
C VAL A 90 9.91 -0.71 -13.65
N GLN A 91 9.36 -0.49 -12.46
CA GLN A 91 8.09 -1.03 -12.01
C GLN A 91 7.22 0.05 -11.35
N PRO A 92 5.92 0.16 -11.67
CA PRO A 92 5.02 1.07 -10.98
C PRO A 92 4.75 0.62 -9.54
N VAL A 93 4.43 1.59 -8.68
CA VAL A 93 3.90 1.36 -7.34
C VAL A 93 2.47 1.88 -7.27
N HIS A 94 1.63 1.17 -6.54
CA HIS A 94 0.20 1.46 -6.47
C HIS A 94 -0.21 1.80 -5.03
N ILE A 95 -1.22 2.66 -4.89
CA ILE A 95 -1.83 2.97 -3.60
C ILE A 95 -3.23 2.37 -3.64
N ARG A 96 -3.50 1.48 -2.68
CA ARG A 96 -4.80 0.85 -2.40
C ARG A 96 -5.37 -0.07 -3.48
N VAL A 97 -5.45 0.36 -4.73
CA VAL A 97 -5.96 -0.42 -5.85
C VAL A 97 -4.93 -0.45 -6.97
N ALA A 98 -4.76 -1.61 -7.60
CA ALA A 98 -3.81 -1.82 -8.69
C ALA A 98 -4.39 -2.70 -9.80
N PRO A 99 -3.98 -2.49 -11.06
CA PRO A 99 -4.20 -3.49 -12.10
C PRO A 99 -3.31 -4.71 -11.80
N GLY A 100 -3.88 -5.91 -11.98
CA GLY A 100 -3.16 -7.18 -11.94
C GLY A 100 -2.91 -7.73 -13.34
N PHE A 101 -2.26 -8.89 -13.39
CA PHE A 101 -2.20 -9.67 -14.63
C PHE A 101 -3.60 -10.15 -15.02
N ASP A 102 -3.76 -10.62 -16.26
CA ASP A 102 -5.00 -11.17 -16.81
C ASP A 102 -6.27 -10.31 -16.69
N GLY A 103 -6.11 -9.01 -16.44
CA GLY A 103 -7.25 -8.09 -16.23
C GLY A 103 -7.83 -8.14 -14.83
N ALA A 104 -7.15 -8.77 -13.87
CA ALA A 104 -7.52 -8.71 -12.47
C ALA A 104 -7.37 -7.29 -11.87
N THR A 105 -8.10 -7.04 -10.80
CA THR A 105 -7.93 -5.90 -9.91
C THR A 105 -7.40 -6.38 -8.58
N TRP A 106 -6.40 -5.69 -8.04
CA TRP A 106 -5.94 -5.91 -6.68
C TRP A 106 -6.40 -4.81 -5.73
N LEU A 107 -6.76 -5.20 -4.51
CA LEU A 107 -7.05 -4.30 -3.39
C LEU A 107 -6.10 -4.60 -2.22
N ASP A 108 -5.25 -3.65 -1.88
CA ASP A 108 -4.40 -3.70 -0.68
C ASP A 108 -5.27 -3.60 0.57
N LEU A 109 -5.24 -4.61 1.46
CA LEU A 109 -5.98 -4.55 2.72
C LEU A 109 -5.29 -3.68 3.77
N GLY A 110 -4.12 -3.09 3.50
CA GLY A 110 -3.40 -2.25 4.46
C GLY A 110 -2.83 -3.03 5.66
N ARG A 111 -2.85 -4.37 5.60
CA ARG A 111 -2.48 -5.27 6.69
C ARG A 111 -0.97 -5.48 6.77
N SER A 112 -0.45 -5.71 7.98
CA SER A 112 0.96 -6.01 8.22
C SER A 112 1.41 -7.39 7.70
N ASP A 113 0.47 -8.30 7.47
CA ASP A 113 0.72 -9.64 6.90
C ASP A 113 0.86 -9.62 5.36
N GLY A 114 0.70 -8.45 4.73
CA GLY A 114 0.82 -8.30 3.28
C GLY A 114 -0.36 -8.85 2.47
N GLN A 115 -1.40 -9.37 3.11
CA GLN A 115 -2.54 -9.92 2.38
C GLN A 115 -3.31 -8.83 1.63
N SER A 116 -3.66 -9.16 0.40
CA SER A 116 -4.44 -8.33 -0.52
C SER A 116 -5.56 -9.17 -1.12
N VAL A 117 -6.60 -8.53 -1.64
CA VAL A 117 -7.65 -9.22 -2.39
C VAL A 117 -7.33 -9.12 -3.87
N ARG A 118 -7.30 -10.25 -4.57
CA ARG A 118 -7.27 -10.30 -6.02
C ARG A 118 -8.67 -10.58 -6.53
N ILE A 119 -9.16 -9.71 -7.40
CA ILE A 119 -10.51 -9.74 -7.94
C ILE A 119 -10.39 -10.00 -9.44
N HIS A 120 -11.04 -11.05 -9.92
CA HIS A 120 -11.09 -11.43 -11.33
C HIS A 120 -12.57 -11.69 -11.71
N PRO A 121 -12.97 -11.59 -13.00
CA PRO A 121 -14.35 -11.88 -13.41
C PRO A 121 -14.89 -13.25 -12.98
N THR A 122 -14.02 -14.24 -12.75
CA THR A 122 -14.40 -15.58 -12.30
C THR A 122 -14.46 -15.74 -10.78
N GLY A 123 -14.04 -14.74 -10.00
CA GLY A 123 -14.06 -14.80 -8.55
C GLY A 123 -12.93 -13.98 -7.91
N TRP A 124 -12.79 -14.10 -6.59
CA TRP A 124 -11.76 -13.40 -5.85
C TRP A 124 -11.15 -14.28 -4.76
N ASP A 125 -9.89 -14.00 -4.45
CA ASP A 125 -9.10 -14.68 -3.42
C ASP A 125 -8.27 -13.69 -2.61
N ILE A 126 -7.84 -14.13 -1.43
CA ILE A 126 -6.97 -13.34 -0.55
C ILE A 126 -5.60 -13.99 -0.57
N ARG A 127 -4.59 -13.23 -0.96
CA ARG A 127 -3.20 -13.69 -0.99
C ARG A 127 -2.22 -12.52 -0.98
N THR A 128 -0.96 -12.82 -0.75
CA THR A 128 0.12 -11.86 -0.97
C THR A 128 0.39 -11.76 -2.47
N PRO A 129 0.40 -10.56 -3.08
CA PRO A 129 0.68 -10.43 -4.51
C PRO A 129 2.11 -10.83 -4.85
N ASP A 130 2.29 -11.39 -6.05
CA ASP A 130 3.62 -11.57 -6.61
C ASP A 130 4.27 -10.18 -6.76
N PRO A 131 5.53 -9.99 -6.31
CA PRO A 131 6.22 -8.71 -6.42
C PRO A 131 6.26 -8.15 -7.84
N ARG A 132 6.28 -8.98 -8.89
CA ARG A 132 6.25 -8.54 -10.30
C ARG A 132 4.86 -8.15 -10.77
N GLU A 133 3.81 -8.67 -10.14
CA GLU A 133 2.42 -8.35 -10.48
C GLU A 133 2.01 -7.01 -9.85
N VAL A 134 2.14 -6.87 -8.53
CA VAL A 134 1.76 -5.64 -7.81
C VAL A 134 2.77 -5.29 -6.73
N CYS A 135 3.10 -4.00 -6.66
CA CYS A 135 3.93 -3.43 -5.62
C CYS A 135 3.17 -2.30 -4.93
N TRP A 136 3.00 -2.40 -3.61
CA TRP A 136 2.22 -1.42 -2.85
C TRP A 136 3.09 -0.29 -2.31
N ARG A 137 2.60 0.95 -2.42
CA ARG A 137 3.02 2.09 -1.62
C ARG A 137 1.87 2.44 -0.68
N ARG A 138 2.12 2.43 0.62
CA ARG A 138 1.13 2.83 1.62
C ARG A 138 1.37 4.27 2.06
N THR A 139 0.28 5.02 2.21
CA THR A 139 0.29 6.36 2.80
C THR A 139 -0.32 6.30 4.21
N GLN A 140 -0.26 7.40 4.96
CA GLN A 140 -0.97 7.49 6.25
C GLN A 140 -2.49 7.34 6.11
N LEU A 141 -3.04 7.51 4.90
CA LEU A 141 -4.47 7.33 4.62
C LEU A 141 -4.85 5.88 4.34
N THR A 142 -3.88 5.00 4.09
CA THR A 142 -4.14 3.58 3.83
C THR A 142 -4.40 2.85 5.15
N GLY A 143 -5.66 2.75 5.52
CA GLY A 143 -6.10 2.04 6.71
C GLY A 143 -6.19 0.53 6.51
N GLN A 144 -6.07 -0.19 7.63
CA GLN A 144 -6.21 -1.64 7.64
C GLN A 144 -7.67 -2.05 7.46
N LEU A 145 -7.94 -2.94 6.51
CA LEU A 145 -9.21 -3.62 6.32
C LEU A 145 -9.21 -5.00 6.98
N PRO A 146 -10.39 -5.48 7.41
CA PRO A 146 -10.56 -6.87 7.76
C PRO A 146 -10.38 -7.76 6.52
N LEU A 147 -10.11 -9.05 6.75
CA LEU A 147 -10.21 -10.04 5.69
C LEU A 147 -11.68 -10.17 5.26
N PRO A 148 -12.01 -10.01 3.97
CA PRO A 148 -13.39 -10.15 3.53
C PRO A 148 -13.93 -11.57 3.78
N ALA A 149 -15.15 -11.65 4.29
CA ALA A 149 -15.84 -12.92 4.45
C ALA A 149 -16.34 -13.44 3.09
N LYS A 150 -16.19 -14.74 2.83
CA LYS A 150 -16.67 -15.39 1.59
C LYS A 150 -18.14 -15.79 1.68
N ASP A 151 -18.57 -16.35 2.81
CA ASP A 151 -19.89 -16.96 2.98
C ASP A 151 -20.95 -15.95 3.46
N THR A 152 -21.16 -14.89 2.67
CA THR A 152 -22.09 -13.79 3.02
C THR A 152 -23.47 -13.93 2.39
N ASN A 153 -23.70 -14.97 1.59
CA ASN A 153 -24.87 -15.12 0.71
C ASN A 153 -25.10 -13.91 -0.20
N GLY A 154 -24.04 -13.14 -0.52
CA GLY A 154 -24.11 -11.94 -1.36
C GLY A 154 -24.74 -10.71 -0.70
N LYS A 155 -25.10 -10.78 0.58
CA LYS A 155 -25.90 -9.71 1.25
C LYS A 155 -25.08 -8.58 1.86
N GLY A 156 -23.76 -8.59 1.68
CA GLY A 156 -22.87 -7.60 2.33
C GLY A 156 -23.20 -6.16 1.93
N ILE A 157 -23.52 -5.92 0.65
CA ILE A 157 -23.87 -4.58 0.17
C ILE A 157 -25.24 -4.13 0.69
N ASP A 158 -26.23 -5.02 0.75
CA ASP A 158 -27.56 -4.72 1.29
C ASP A 158 -27.48 -4.31 2.77
N LEU A 159 -26.62 -4.98 3.55
CA LEU A 159 -26.37 -4.63 4.94
C LEU A 159 -25.76 -3.23 5.09
N LEU A 160 -24.83 -2.86 4.21
CA LEU A 160 -24.26 -1.52 4.19
C LEU A 160 -25.31 -0.47 3.79
N MET A 161 -26.12 -0.74 2.77
CA MET A 161 -27.12 0.21 2.29
C MET A 161 -28.22 0.46 3.32
N ARG A 162 -28.62 -0.56 4.09
CA ARG A 162 -29.56 -0.40 5.23
C ARG A 162 -29.06 0.52 6.34
N LEU A 163 -27.74 0.71 6.46
CA LEU A 163 -27.12 1.65 7.41
C LEU A 163 -27.01 3.07 6.84
N CYS A 164 -27.17 3.22 5.52
CA CYS A 164 -27.12 4.49 4.82
C CYS A 164 -28.53 5.04 4.61
N ASN A 165 -28.68 6.36 4.70
CA ASN A 165 -29.99 7.01 4.58
C ASN A 165 -30.19 7.60 3.17
N PHE A 166 -30.25 6.73 2.15
CA PHE A 166 -30.55 7.12 0.77
C PHE A 166 -32.06 7.28 0.56
N ALA A 167 -32.47 8.36 -0.12
CA ALA A 167 -33.88 8.70 -0.27
C ALA A 167 -34.58 7.87 -1.37
N THR A 168 -33.84 7.44 -2.38
CA THR A 168 -34.37 6.70 -3.53
C THR A 168 -33.39 5.62 -3.99
N ALA A 169 -33.90 4.62 -4.73
CA ALA A 169 -33.11 3.55 -5.32
C ALA A 169 -32.04 4.09 -6.28
N GLU A 170 -32.31 5.17 -7.01
CA GLU A 170 -31.35 5.80 -7.91
C GLU A 170 -30.14 6.37 -7.15
N THR A 171 -30.37 7.01 -6.00
CA THR A 171 -29.29 7.54 -5.16
C THR A 171 -28.46 6.44 -4.50
N GLU A 172 -29.10 5.34 -4.14
CA GLU A 172 -28.43 4.14 -3.62
C GLU A 172 -27.57 3.47 -4.70
N CYS A 173 -28.12 3.28 -5.91
CA CYS A 173 -27.40 2.77 -7.07
C CYS A 173 -26.16 3.63 -7.40
N LEU A 174 -26.25 4.95 -7.28
CA LEU A 174 -25.10 5.83 -7.50
C LEU A 174 -23.98 5.59 -6.47
N ALA A 175 -24.33 5.34 -5.20
CA ALA A 175 -23.35 5.00 -4.18
C ALA A 175 -22.69 3.65 -4.43
N ILE A 176 -23.46 2.64 -4.88
CA ILE A 176 -22.92 1.33 -5.26
C ILE A 176 -22.01 1.46 -6.48
N ALA A 177 -22.43 2.18 -7.52
CA ALA A 177 -21.62 2.44 -8.71
C ALA A 177 -20.31 3.17 -8.36
N TRP A 178 -20.37 4.11 -7.42
CA TRP A 178 -19.19 4.79 -6.89
C TRP A 178 -18.24 3.82 -6.19
N LEU A 179 -18.74 2.95 -5.30
CA LEU A 179 -17.93 1.92 -4.63
C LEU A 179 -17.26 0.96 -5.61
N ILE A 180 -17.97 0.53 -6.66
CA ILE A 180 -17.40 -0.30 -7.73
C ILE A 180 -16.34 0.49 -8.49
N GLY A 181 -16.62 1.77 -8.80
CA GLY A 181 -15.67 2.68 -9.43
C GLY A 181 -14.38 2.85 -8.63
N CYS A 182 -14.46 2.90 -7.29
CA CYS A 182 -13.29 2.91 -6.41
C CYS A 182 -12.36 1.70 -6.59
N LEU A 183 -12.87 0.57 -7.08
CA LEU A 183 -12.09 -0.63 -7.39
C LEU A 183 -11.60 -0.66 -8.84
N GLY A 184 -11.84 0.38 -9.64
CA GLY A 184 -11.35 0.51 -11.01
C GLY A 184 -9.95 1.13 -11.04
N PRO A 185 -8.86 0.37 -11.28
CA PRO A 185 -7.49 0.89 -11.21
C PRO A 185 -7.17 1.99 -12.23
N SER A 186 -7.93 2.08 -13.33
CA SER A 186 -7.71 3.01 -14.43
C SER A 186 -8.85 4.00 -14.64
N VAL A 187 -9.78 4.08 -13.67
CA VAL A 187 -10.97 4.92 -13.78
C VAL A 187 -10.84 6.11 -12.83
N PRO A 188 -11.00 7.35 -13.32
CA PRO A 188 -11.15 8.51 -12.44
C PRO A 188 -12.36 8.31 -11.52
N VAL A 189 -12.14 8.31 -10.22
CA VAL A 189 -13.21 8.16 -9.23
C VAL A 189 -13.62 9.56 -8.76
N PRO A 190 -14.83 10.05 -9.10
CA PRO A 190 -15.25 11.37 -8.68
C PRO A 190 -15.38 11.44 -7.16
N ALA A 191 -15.07 12.60 -6.58
CA ALA A 191 -15.32 12.84 -5.16
C ALA A 191 -16.85 12.82 -4.91
N PRO A 192 -17.37 11.93 -4.05
CA PRO A 192 -18.80 11.83 -3.84
C PRO A 192 -19.31 13.06 -3.08
N PHE A 193 -20.37 13.68 -3.60
CA PHE A 193 -21.03 14.81 -2.94
C PHE A 193 -22.38 14.39 -2.37
N LEU A 194 -22.44 14.15 -1.05
CA LEU A 194 -23.66 13.75 -0.36
C LEU A 194 -24.44 14.98 0.11
N THR A 195 -25.68 15.13 -0.39
CA THR A 195 -26.58 16.25 -0.06
C THR A 195 -27.79 15.78 0.76
N GLY A 196 -28.50 16.72 1.39
CA GLY A 196 -29.66 16.45 2.23
C GLY A 196 -29.75 17.33 3.48
N PRO A 197 -30.89 17.34 4.20
CA PRO A 197 -31.12 18.22 5.34
C PRO A 197 -30.17 17.94 6.51
N GLN A 198 -30.08 18.87 7.46
CA GLN A 198 -29.37 18.66 8.72
C GLN A 198 -29.97 17.43 9.43
N GLY A 199 -29.11 16.58 9.99
CA GLY A 199 -29.55 15.33 10.64
C GLY A 199 -29.77 14.14 9.71
N ALA A 200 -29.67 14.29 8.38
CA ALA A 200 -29.91 13.18 7.42
C ALA A 200 -28.83 12.07 7.39
N GLY A 201 -27.83 12.09 8.28
CA GLY A 201 -26.80 11.03 8.34
C GLY A 201 -25.67 11.11 7.31
N LYS A 202 -25.59 12.18 6.49
CA LYS A 202 -24.61 12.35 5.39
C LYS A 202 -23.15 12.04 5.78
N SER A 203 -22.65 12.64 6.86
CA SER A 203 -21.27 12.45 7.31
C SER A 203 -21.03 11.04 7.87
N THR A 204 -22.05 10.38 8.40
CA THR A 204 -21.95 9.00 8.88
C THR A 204 -21.95 8.02 7.71
N GLY A 205 -22.89 8.16 6.77
CA GLY A 205 -22.92 7.36 5.53
C GLY A 205 -21.64 7.54 4.71
N GLY A 206 -21.19 8.77 4.50
CA GLY A 206 -19.92 9.04 3.81
C GLY A 206 -18.71 8.38 4.48
N ARG A 207 -18.63 8.37 5.82
CA ARG A 207 -17.57 7.65 6.53
C ARG A 207 -17.66 6.14 6.34
N MET A 208 -18.85 5.56 6.38
CA MET A 208 -19.05 4.12 6.16
C MET A 208 -18.62 3.71 4.75
N LEU A 209 -19.05 4.47 3.73
CA LEU A 209 -18.71 4.23 2.32
C LEU A 209 -17.20 4.36 2.08
N VAL A 210 -16.54 5.39 2.61
CA VAL A 210 -15.09 5.53 2.43
C VAL A 210 -14.34 4.43 3.18
N ARG A 211 -14.79 4.04 4.38
CA ARG A 211 -14.09 3.04 5.21
C ARG A 211 -14.10 1.64 4.63
N ILE A 212 -15.13 1.27 3.85
CA ILE A 212 -15.15 -0.06 3.22
C ILE A 212 -14.05 -0.21 2.17
N ILE A 213 -13.64 0.89 1.53
CA ILE A 213 -12.56 0.90 0.56
C ILE A 213 -11.24 1.31 1.19
N GLU A 214 -11.15 2.35 2.01
CA GLU A 214 -9.86 2.93 2.49
C GLU A 214 -9.46 2.47 3.90
N GLY A 215 -10.37 1.89 4.68
CA GLY A 215 -10.07 1.42 6.05
C GLY A 215 -9.65 2.52 7.03
N MET A 216 -9.72 3.79 6.61
CA MET A 216 -9.20 4.91 7.39
C MET A 216 -10.04 5.18 8.64
N THR A 217 -9.39 5.33 9.79
CA THR A 217 -10.07 5.69 11.05
C THR A 217 -10.26 7.20 11.21
N GLY A 218 -9.54 8.01 10.42
CA GLY A 218 -9.64 9.48 10.41
C GLY A 218 -11.01 10.00 9.94
N ASP A 219 -11.28 11.27 10.25
CA ASP A 219 -12.48 11.96 9.80
C ASP A 219 -12.44 12.31 8.30
N LEU A 220 -13.62 12.51 7.70
CA LEU A 220 -13.72 12.97 6.32
C LEU A 220 -13.02 14.33 6.18
N ARG A 221 -12.28 14.51 5.09
CA ARG A 221 -11.71 15.82 4.75
C ARG A 221 -12.84 16.85 4.67
N ARG A 222 -12.65 18.00 5.32
CA ARG A 222 -13.49 19.17 5.06
C ARG A 222 -13.23 19.65 3.64
N ALA A 223 -14.26 20.16 2.97
CA ALA A 223 -14.06 20.88 1.72
C ALA A 223 -13.07 22.05 1.97
N PRO A 224 -12.20 22.37 0.99
CA PRO A 224 -11.39 23.58 1.04
C PRO A 224 -12.27 24.84 1.11
#